data_AF-A0A1Y4F041-F1
#
_entry.id   AF-A0A1Y4F041-F1
#
_cell.length_a   1.000
_cell.length_b   1.000
_cell.length_c   1.000
_cell.angle_alpha   90.00
_cell.angle_beta   90.00
_cell.angle_gamma   90.00
#
_symmetry.space_group_name_H-M   'P 1'
#
loop_
_entity.id
_entity.type
_entity.pdbx_description
1 polymer ?
#
loop_
_entity_poly.entity_id
_entity_poly.type
_entity_poly.pdbx_seq_one_letter_code
_entity_poly.pdbx_strand_id
1 'polypeptide(L)' 'MSGYDQVIYPEGLELVPPRFAIPALNRYMLEKSDYLIAFVKRNWGGAAQTLKNARRLERQGNLVVTNLGEKLERNISG' A
#
# COMPACT_ATOMS: atom_id res chain seq x y z
N MET A 1 -26.95 -1.67 -0.30
CA MET A 1 -25.50 -1.85 -0.12
C MET A 1 -25.10 -3.05 -0.95
N SER A 2 -24.73 -2.83 -2.21
CA SER A 2 -24.25 -3.87 -3.13
C SER A 2 -23.20 -3.23 -4.03
N GLY A 3 -21.93 -3.47 -3.75
CA GLY A 3 -20.82 -2.77 -4.42
C GLY A 3 -19.42 -3.29 -4.11
N TYR A 4 -19.30 -4.35 -3.30
CA TYR A 4 -18.00 -4.93 -2.93
C TYR A 4 -17.72 -6.29 -3.59
N ASP A 5 -18.68 -6.81 -4.37
CA ASP A 5 -18.57 -8.11 -5.05
C ASP A 5 -17.89 -8.01 -6.44
N GLN A 6 -17.53 -6.79 -6.86
CA GLN A 6 -16.91 -6.56 -8.16
C GLN A 6 -15.39 -6.56 -8.04
N VAL A 7 -14.74 -7.38 -8.86
CA VAL A 7 -13.29 -7.30 -9.08
C VAL A 7 -13.05 -6.18 -10.09
N ILE A 8 -12.51 -5.06 -9.62
CA ILE A 8 -12.17 -3.93 -10.47
C ILE A 8 -10.71 -4.07 -10.91
N TYR A 9 -10.49 -4.26 -12.22
CA TYR A 9 -9.17 -4.07 -12.81
C TYR A 9 -9.02 -2.59 -13.21
N PRO A 10 -8.00 -1.87 -12.72
CA PRO A 10 -7.82 -0.46 -13.03
C PRO A 10 -7.65 -0.23 -14.54
N GLU A 11 -8.36 0.77 -15.08
CA GLU A 11 -8.21 1.18 -16.48
C GLU A 11 -6.77 1.64 -16.75
N GLY A 12 -6.21 1.24 -17.90
CA GLY A 12 -4.85 1.57 -18.31
C GLY A 12 -3.78 0.65 -17.72
N LEU A 13 -4.13 -0.27 -16.82
CA LEU A 13 -3.18 -1.21 -16.24
C LEU A 13 -2.76 -2.31 -17.23
N GLU A 14 -3.62 -2.61 -18.21
CA GLU A 14 -3.34 -3.50 -19.34
C GLU A 14 -2.19 -3.02 -20.24
N LEU A 15 -1.90 -1.72 -20.20
CA LEU A 15 -0.79 -1.10 -20.94
C LEU A 15 0.52 -1.09 -20.15
N VAL A 16 0.49 -1.42 -18.86
CA VAL A 16 1.67 -1.41 -18.00
C VAL A 16 2.54 -2.63 -18.30
N PRO A 17 3.84 -2.46 -18.60
CA PRO A 17 4.73 -3.59 -18.82
C PRO A 17 4.71 -4.56 -17.62
N PRO A 18 4.72 -5.89 -17.84
CA PRO A 18 4.49 -6.88 -16.77
C PRO A 18 5.37 -6.69 -15.52
N ARG A 19 6.65 -6.30 -15.72
CA ARG A 19 7.59 -6.03 -14.63
C ARG A 19 7.19 -4.88 -13.69
N PHE A 20 6.24 -4.03 -14.10
CA PHE A 20 5.75 -2.88 -13.35
C PHE A 20 4.29 -3.01 -12.90
N ALA A 21 3.60 -4.10 -13.28
CA ALA A 21 2.18 -4.29 -12.98
C ALA A 21 1.90 -4.24 -11.46
N ILE A 22 2.70 -4.92 -10.63
CA ILE A 22 2.52 -4.93 -9.18
C ILE A 22 2.79 -3.55 -8.54
N PRO A 23 3.92 -2.86 -8.83
CA PRO A 23 4.10 -1.48 -8.36
C PRO A 23 2.98 -0.52 -8.79
N ALA A 24 2.45 -0.66 -10.01
CA ALA A 24 1.35 0.17 -10.51
C ALA A 24 0.05 -0.10 -9.75
N LEU A 25 -0.30 -1.38 -9.55
CA LEU A 25 -1.44 -1.80 -8.73
C LEU A 25 -1.34 -1.28 -7.29
N ASN A 26 -0.18 -1.40 -6.66
CA ASN A 26 0.03 -0.91 -5.31
C ASN A 26 -0.18 0.61 -5.25
N ARG A 27 0.32 1.36 -6.25
CA ARG A 27 0.09 2.81 -6.31
C ARG A 27 -1.39 3.15 -6.47
N TYR A 28 -2.08 2.44 -7.37
CA TYR A 28 -3.51 2.60 -7.59
C TYR A 28 -4.31 2.38 -6.29
N MET A 29 -4.02 1.31 -5.55
CA MET A 29 -4.70 1.03 -4.28
C MET A 29 -4.45 2.11 -3.22
N LEU A 30 -3.23 2.65 -3.15
CA LEU A 30 -2.91 3.72 -2.20
C LEU A 30 -3.65 5.02 -2.51
N GLU A 31 -3.87 5.33 -3.78
CA GLU A 31 -4.59 6.54 -4.22
C GLU A 31 -6.12 6.43 -4.04
N LYS A 32 -6.65 5.22 -3.87
CA LYS A 32 -8.08 4.93 -3.77
C LYS A 32 -8.52 4.48 -2.37
N SER A 33 -7.62 4.48 -1.39
CA SER A 33 -7.90 4.04 -0.03
C SER A 33 -7.67 5.17 0.97
N ASP A 34 -8.50 5.25 2.00
CA ASP A 34 -8.29 6.18 3.12
C ASP A 34 -7.32 5.62 4.18
N TYR A 35 -7.20 4.29 4.25
CA TYR A 35 -6.38 3.57 5.23
C TYR A 35 -5.51 2.51 4.56
N LEU A 36 -4.26 2.41 5.02
CA LEU A 36 -3.38 1.28 4.76
C LEU A 36 -3.03 0.58 6.07
N ILE A 37 -3.29 -0.73 6.12
CA ILE A 37 -2.76 -1.62 7.16
C ILE A 37 -1.74 -2.54 6.51
N ALA A 38 -0.50 -2.52 6.99
CA ALA A 38 0.61 -3.28 6.43
C ALA A 38 1.38 -4.04 7.52
N PHE A 39 2.12 -5.07 7.11
CA PHE A 39 3.10 -5.76 7.96
C PHE A 39 4.44 -5.78 7.23
N VAL A 40 5.26 -4.75 7.43
CA VAL A 40 6.55 -4.60 6.77
C VAL A 40 7.64 -4.44 7.83
N LYS A 41 8.60 -5.37 7.83
CA LYS A 41 9.72 -5.38 8.80
C LYS A 41 11.07 -4.98 8.18
N ARG A 42 11.20 -5.09 6.86
CA ARG A 42 12.45 -4.84 6.14
C ARG A 42 12.33 -3.58 5.30
N ASN A 43 13.45 -2.92 5.03
CA ASN A 43 13.52 -1.68 4.26
C ASN A 43 13.76 -1.90 2.75
N TRP A 44 13.60 -3.12 2.25
CA TRP A 44 13.82 -3.49 0.84
C TRP A 44 12.68 -4.34 0.27
N GLY A 45 12.58 -4.36 -1.07
CA GLY A 45 11.56 -5.08 -1.82
C GLY A 45 10.27 -4.27 -2.05
N GLY A 46 9.33 -4.87 -2.78
CA GLY A 46 8.10 -4.20 -3.22
C GLY A 46 7.20 -3.71 -2.08
N ALA A 47 7.10 -4.48 -0.99
CA ALA A 47 6.32 -4.09 0.19
C ALA A 47 6.92 -2.85 0.89
N ALA A 48 8.25 -2.82 1.07
CA ALA A 48 8.95 -1.68 1.64
C ALA A 48 8.81 -0.43 0.76
N GLN A 49 8.93 -0.58 -0.56
CA GLN A 49 8.73 0.52 -1.51
C GLN A 49 7.29 1.03 -1.48
N THR A 50 6.31 0.16 -1.33
CA THR A 50 4.88 0.52 -1.21
C THR A 50 4.62 1.29 0.07
N LEU A 51 5.15 0.82 1.21
CA LEU A 51 5.05 1.52 2.49
C LEU A 51 5.72 2.89 2.41
N LYS A 52 6.88 3.02 1.74
CA LYS A 52 7.55 4.32 1.51
C LYS A 52 6.65 5.30 0.75
N ASN A 53 5.95 4.83 -0.29
CA ASN A 53 5.00 5.66 -1.03
C ASN A 53 3.79 6.04 -0.17
N ALA A 54 3.25 5.10 0.60
CA ALA A 54 2.13 5.32 1.51
C ALA A 54 2.45 6.37 2.58
N ARG A 55 3.63 6.28 3.21
CA ARG A 55 4.12 7.29 4.17
C ARG A 55 4.29 8.68 3.55
N ARG A 56 4.47 8.80 2.23
CA ARG A 56 4.46 10.09 1.54
C ARG A 56 3.05 10.68 1.47
N LEU A 57 2.04 9.86 1.15
CA LEU A 57 0.64 10.28 1.12
C LEU A 57 0.11 10.60 2.52
N GLU A 58 0.53 9.86 3.53
CA GLU A 58 0.20 10.14 4.94
C GLU A 58 0.69 11.50 5.38
N ARG A 59 1.93 11.87 5.04
CA ARG A 59 2.48 13.21 5.30
C ARG A 59 1.71 14.33 4.57
N GLN A 60 0.97 13.99 3.51
CA GLN A 60 0.11 14.92 2.78
C GLN A 60 -1.32 14.95 3.33
N GLY A 61 -1.65 14.11 4.33
CA GLY A 61 -2.99 13.98 4.89
C GLY A 61 -3.95 13.13 4.06
N ASN A 62 -3.46 12.44 3.03
CA ASN A 62 -4.29 11.71 2.06
C ASN A 62 -4.49 10.23 2.40
N LEU A 63 -3.82 9.72 3.43
CA LEU A 63 -3.85 8.29 3.77
C LEU A 63 -3.44 8.09 5.23
N VAL A 64 -4.16 7.28 6.00
CA VAL A 64 -3.74 6.87 7.34
C VAL A 64 -2.99 5.54 7.26
N VAL A 65 -1.75 5.48 7.77
CA VAL A 65 -0.89 4.29 7.61
C VAL A 65 -0.58 3.63 8.96
N THR A 66 -1.02 2.38 9.11
CA THR A 66 -0.64 1.49 10.21
C THR A 66 0.29 0.38 9.73
N ASN A 67 1.56 0.41 10.13
CA ASN A 67 2.48 -0.72 9.96
C ASN A 67 2.56 -1.55 11.25
N LEU A 68 2.03 -2.76 11.22
CA LEU A 68 2.06 -3.72 12.32
C LEU A 68 3.46 -4.29 12.57
N GLY A 69 4.32 -4.33 11.55
CA GLY A 69 5.71 -4.81 11.70
C GLY A 69 6.53 -3.93 12.63
N GLU A 70 6.42 -2.61 12.48
CA GLU A 70 7.03 -1.61 13.36
C GLU A 70 6.44 -1.66 14.79
N LYS A 71 5.11 -1.83 14.91
CA LYS A 71 4.45 -1.92 16.22
C LYS A 71 4.91 -3.14 17.01
N LEU A 72 5.07 -4.28 16.36
CA LEU A 72 5.55 -5.50 16.99
C LEU A 72 6.97 -5.33 17.55
N GLU A 73 7.87 -4.70 16.80
CA GLU A 73 9.24 -4.46 17.26
C GLU A 73 9.28 -3.55 18.49
N ARG A 74 8.48 -2.47 18.50
CA ARG A 74 8.35 -1.60 19.68
C ARG A 74 7.84 -2.32 20.92
N ASN A 75 6.91 -3.27 20.76
CA ASN A 75 6.37 -4.04 21.88
C ASN A 75 7.35 -5.09 22.44
N ILE A 76 8.36 -5.49 21.66
CA ILE A 76 9.40 -6.45 22.08
C ILE A 76 10.62 -5.73 22.67
N SER A 77 10.86 -4.48 22.25
CA SER A 77 11.99 -3.65 22.72
C SER A 77 11.68 -2.76 23.93
N GLY A 78 10.44 -2.74 24.41
CA GLY A 78 10.02 -2.03 25.63
C GLY A 78 9.77 -3.00 26.79
#